data_AF-A0A314U9A6-F1
#
_entry.id   AF-A0A314U9A6-F1
#
_cell.length_a   1.000
_cell.length_b   1.000
_cell.length_c   1.000
_cell.angle_alpha   90.00
_cell.angle_beta   90.00
_cell.angle_gamma   90.00
#
_symmetry.space_group_name_H-M   'P 1'
#
loop_
_entity.id
_entity.type
_entity.pdbx_description
1 polymer ?
#
loop_
_entity_poly.entity_id
_entity_poly.type
_entity_poly.pdbx_seq_one_letter_code
_entity_poly.pdbx_strand_id
1 'polypeptide(L)'
;MGATSAAATSSEAPSYKVALLRAVGEIREPLALLIKMSPWISALHLYDTKDVTSVTANLSHCDTPAQVPNIVMLPMMTRDDLFNINASTVKKLVDVVVDNYPKVLIHIINNSRKSLVSLTDDEVENLTVKIQNSGTGVVEDKGGAGFATLSMAYAATRFIESSLRALDGDEDVYECSYVESNLTELTFFASRVKLGRNEIKALVPYDLQDLTEYEQKALEALKPKLKASIENGIAFANKQAVTA
;
A
#
# COMPACT_ATOMS: atom_id res chain seq x y z
N MET A 1 2.33 11.01 -47.20
CA MET A 1 2.99 9.85 -46.55
C MET A 1 3.45 10.30 -45.17
N GLY A 2 2.58 10.18 -44.18
CA GLY A 2 2.89 10.48 -42.78
C GLY A 2 2.74 9.20 -41.99
N ALA A 3 3.84 8.66 -41.49
CA ALA A 3 3.85 7.45 -40.69
C ALA A 3 3.17 7.73 -39.35
N THR A 4 1.99 7.12 -39.14
CA THR A 4 1.39 6.97 -37.82
C THR A 4 2.31 6.07 -37.00
N SER A 5 2.97 6.65 -36.00
CA SER A 5 3.68 5.91 -34.95
C SER A 5 2.63 5.17 -34.11
N ALA A 6 2.35 3.92 -34.47
CA ALA A 6 1.65 3.00 -33.59
C ALA A 6 2.52 2.79 -32.35
N ALA A 7 1.99 3.09 -31.16
CA ALA A 7 2.60 2.70 -29.91
C ALA A 7 2.81 1.18 -29.96
N ALA A 8 4.05 0.73 -29.84
CA ALA A 8 4.38 -0.68 -29.76
C ALA A 8 3.78 -1.23 -28.46
N THR A 9 2.64 -1.92 -28.57
CA THR A 9 2.20 -2.84 -27.53
C THR A 9 3.13 -4.04 -27.58
N SER A 10 4.21 -4.01 -26.80
CA SER A 10 4.99 -5.22 -26.54
C SER A 10 4.10 -6.17 -25.73
N SER A 11 3.55 -7.19 -26.39
CA SER A 11 2.85 -8.30 -25.74
C SER A 11 3.87 -9.23 -25.09
N GLU A 12 4.55 -8.75 -24.04
CA GLU A 12 5.29 -9.64 -23.17
C GLU A 12 4.30 -10.43 -22.31
N ALA A 13 4.58 -11.72 -22.13
CA ALA A 13 3.76 -12.58 -21.29
C ALA A 13 3.74 -12.03 -19.85
N PRO A 14 2.63 -12.22 -19.11
CA PRO A 14 2.58 -11.84 -17.70
C PRO A 14 3.78 -12.44 -16.97
N SER A 15 4.55 -11.60 -16.28
CA SER A 15 5.88 -11.97 -15.76
C SER A 15 5.96 -11.95 -14.24
N TYR A 16 5.02 -11.27 -13.56
CA TYR A 16 5.12 -11.02 -12.13
C TYR A 16 4.29 -11.96 -11.28
N LYS A 17 4.88 -12.46 -10.19
CA LYS A 17 4.20 -13.25 -9.17
C LYS A 17 3.92 -12.36 -7.97
N VAL A 18 2.68 -12.38 -7.49
CA VAL A 18 2.24 -11.61 -6.33
C VAL A 18 1.77 -12.55 -5.24
N ALA A 19 2.07 -12.21 -3.98
CA ALA A 19 1.55 -12.90 -2.80
C ALA A 19 0.67 -11.92 -2.01
N LEU A 20 -0.59 -12.31 -1.76
CA LEU A 20 -1.49 -11.58 -0.89
C LEU A 20 -1.60 -12.30 0.45
N LEU A 21 -1.22 -11.59 1.50
CA LEU A 21 -1.18 -12.10 2.86
C LEU A 21 -2.43 -11.68 3.63
N ARG A 22 -2.97 -12.61 4.42
CA ARG A 22 -4.30 -12.55 5.01
C ARG A 22 -5.36 -12.37 3.93
N ALA A 23 -5.40 -13.22 2.92
CA ALA A 23 -6.26 -13.04 1.75
C ALA A 23 -7.78 -13.03 2.04
N VAL A 24 -8.24 -13.49 3.21
CA VAL A 24 -9.66 -13.56 3.57
C VAL A 24 -10.10 -12.30 4.31
N GLY A 25 -11.16 -11.66 3.82
CA GLY A 25 -11.78 -10.50 4.46
C GLY A 25 -12.14 -9.38 3.50
N GLU A 26 -12.92 -8.42 4.01
CA GLU A 26 -13.68 -7.45 3.21
C GLU A 26 -12.85 -6.51 2.31
N ILE A 27 -11.57 -6.28 2.64
CA ILE A 27 -10.62 -5.54 1.78
C ILE A 27 -9.85 -6.48 0.85
N ARG A 28 -9.52 -7.67 1.34
CA ARG A 28 -8.50 -8.54 0.75
C ARG A 28 -9.07 -9.38 -0.38
N GLU A 29 -10.33 -9.80 -0.28
CA GLU A 29 -11.03 -10.48 -1.37
C GLU A 29 -11.21 -9.58 -2.61
N PRO A 30 -11.73 -8.33 -2.51
CA PRO A 30 -11.78 -7.46 -3.68
C PRO A 30 -10.38 -7.06 -4.17
N LEU A 31 -9.39 -6.92 -3.28
CA LEU A 31 -8.00 -6.70 -3.70
C LEU A 31 -7.46 -7.90 -4.50
N ALA A 32 -7.71 -9.14 -4.05
CA ALA A 32 -7.31 -10.35 -4.75
C ALA A 32 -7.95 -10.43 -6.14
N LEU A 33 -9.22 -10.05 -6.27
CA LEU A 33 -9.90 -9.96 -7.56
C LEU A 33 -9.23 -8.95 -8.49
N LEU A 34 -8.98 -7.72 -8.00
CA LEU A 34 -8.35 -6.67 -8.80
C LEU A 34 -6.92 -7.06 -9.23
N ILE A 35 -6.14 -7.67 -8.34
CA ILE A 35 -4.81 -8.23 -8.66
C ILE A 35 -4.95 -9.33 -9.73
N LYS A 36 -5.88 -10.27 -9.58
CA LYS A 36 -6.15 -11.34 -10.57
C LYS A 36 -6.53 -10.77 -11.95
N MET A 37 -7.15 -9.60 -12.01
CA MET A 37 -7.50 -8.93 -13.27
C MET A 37 -6.33 -8.24 -13.97
N SER A 38 -5.18 -8.07 -13.31
CA SER A 38 -4.02 -7.38 -13.90
C SER A 38 -3.34 -8.23 -14.98
N PRO A 39 -3.07 -7.67 -16.19
CA PRO A 39 -2.37 -8.39 -17.25
C PRO A 39 -0.88 -8.59 -16.96
N TRP A 40 -0.35 -7.90 -15.95
CA TRP A 40 1.06 -7.97 -15.54
C TRP A 40 1.37 -9.24 -14.73
N ILE A 41 0.34 -9.85 -14.16
CA ILE A 41 0.48 -10.87 -13.13
C ILE A 41 0.34 -12.26 -13.75
N SER A 42 1.33 -13.09 -13.49
CA SER A 42 1.38 -14.49 -13.95
C SER A 42 0.86 -15.46 -12.88
N ALA A 43 1.02 -15.11 -11.60
CA ALA A 43 0.53 -15.92 -10.49
C ALA A 43 0.17 -15.07 -9.27
N LEU A 44 -0.98 -15.36 -8.67
CA LEU A 44 -1.43 -14.79 -7.40
C LEU A 44 -1.49 -15.87 -6.33
N HIS A 45 -0.64 -15.75 -5.32
CA HIS A 45 -0.60 -16.64 -4.16
C HIS A 45 -1.38 -16.03 -3.02
N LEU A 46 -2.30 -16.78 -2.44
CA LEU A 46 -3.13 -16.34 -1.33
C LEU A 46 -2.71 -17.06 -0.06
N TYR A 47 -2.48 -16.32 1.01
CA TYR A 47 -2.14 -16.87 2.32
C TYR A 47 -3.07 -16.28 3.37
N ASP A 48 -3.62 -17.11 4.24
CA ASP A 48 -4.37 -16.66 5.42
C ASP A 48 -4.24 -17.70 6.54
N THR A 49 -4.55 -17.26 7.75
CA THR A 49 -4.81 -18.14 8.91
C THR A 49 -6.14 -18.87 8.80
N LYS A 50 -7.09 -18.30 8.03
CA LYS A 50 -8.35 -18.92 7.66
C LYS A 50 -8.16 -19.72 6.38
N ASP A 51 -9.11 -20.61 6.11
CA ASP A 51 -9.12 -21.36 4.85
C ASP A 51 -9.27 -20.40 3.65
N VAL A 52 -8.32 -20.47 2.72
CA VAL A 52 -8.29 -19.69 1.47
C VAL A 52 -8.86 -20.47 0.28
N THR A 53 -9.28 -21.73 0.47
CA THR A 53 -9.70 -22.63 -0.61
C THR A 53 -10.87 -22.06 -1.41
N SER A 54 -11.89 -21.51 -0.73
CA SER A 54 -13.05 -20.92 -1.40
C SER A 54 -12.70 -19.68 -2.22
N VAL A 55 -11.88 -18.79 -1.66
CA VAL A 55 -11.41 -17.56 -2.34
C VAL A 55 -10.56 -17.93 -3.55
N THR A 56 -9.65 -18.90 -3.39
CA THR A 56 -8.79 -19.41 -4.47
C THR A 56 -9.61 -20.02 -5.61
N ALA A 57 -10.58 -20.88 -5.28
CA ALA A 57 -11.47 -21.50 -6.24
C ALA A 57 -12.26 -20.45 -7.04
N ASN A 58 -12.85 -19.46 -6.35
CA ASN A 58 -13.59 -18.39 -7.00
C ASN A 58 -12.72 -17.59 -7.99
N LEU A 59 -11.52 -17.20 -7.59
CA LEU A 59 -10.62 -16.42 -8.45
C LEU A 59 -10.03 -17.25 -9.60
N SER A 60 -9.86 -18.56 -9.42
CA SER A 60 -9.33 -19.44 -10.45
C SER A 60 -10.25 -19.55 -11.68
N HIS A 61 -11.55 -19.27 -11.51
CA HIS A 61 -12.52 -19.24 -12.59
C HIS A 61 -12.56 -17.92 -13.37
N CYS A 62 -11.86 -16.87 -12.91
CA CYS A 62 -11.74 -15.64 -13.68
C CYS A 62 -10.83 -15.87 -14.89
N ASP A 63 -11.38 -15.61 -16.08
CA ASP A 63 -10.70 -15.76 -17.37
C ASP A 63 -9.62 -14.68 -17.57
N THR A 64 -8.50 -14.85 -16.88
CA THR A 64 -7.32 -14.00 -16.99
C THR A 64 -6.05 -14.86 -16.95
N PRO A 65 -4.93 -14.39 -17.52
CA PRO A 65 -3.70 -15.18 -17.61
C PRO A 65 -3.09 -15.59 -16.26
N ALA A 66 -3.34 -14.82 -15.20
CA ALA A 66 -2.77 -15.07 -13.89
C ALA A 66 -3.29 -16.39 -13.30
N GLN A 67 -2.40 -17.29 -12.90
CA GLN A 67 -2.77 -18.51 -12.20
C GLN A 67 -2.99 -18.23 -10.72
N VAL A 68 -3.93 -18.94 -10.09
CA VAL A 68 -4.13 -18.89 -8.63
C VAL A 68 -3.88 -20.29 -8.09
N PRO A 69 -2.61 -20.67 -7.83
CA PRO A 69 -2.29 -22.01 -7.37
C PRO A 69 -2.85 -22.28 -5.98
N ASN A 70 -3.35 -23.50 -5.76
CA ASN A 70 -3.81 -23.98 -4.45
C ASN A 70 -2.61 -24.19 -3.51
N ILE A 71 -2.38 -23.32 -2.51
CA ILE A 71 -1.26 -23.47 -1.55
C ILE A 71 -1.65 -23.08 -0.11
N VAL A 72 -1.37 -24.03 0.80
CA VAL A 72 -1.05 -24.07 2.25
C VAL A 72 -1.59 -22.98 3.21
N MET A 73 -2.37 -23.45 4.20
CA MET A 73 -2.70 -22.73 5.44
C MET A 73 -1.44 -22.36 6.23
N LEU A 74 -1.34 -21.10 6.66
CA LEU A 74 -0.34 -20.72 7.65
C LEU A 74 -0.76 -21.26 9.04
N PRO A 75 0.14 -21.86 9.84
CA PRO A 75 -0.21 -22.37 11.17
C PRO A 75 -0.83 -21.28 12.07
N MET A 76 -1.96 -21.59 12.70
CA MET A 76 -2.80 -20.63 13.43
C MET A 76 -2.15 -20.05 14.70
N MET A 77 -2.43 -18.77 15.00
CA MET A 77 -2.35 -18.16 16.33
C MET A 77 -3.68 -17.43 16.66
N THR A 78 -4.02 -17.35 17.95
CA THR A 78 -5.34 -16.98 18.52
C THR A 78 -5.63 -15.47 18.61
N ARG A 79 -6.84 -15.11 19.11
CA ARG A 79 -7.68 -13.97 18.71
C ARG A 79 -7.57 -12.66 19.55
N ASP A 80 -6.63 -12.52 20.48
CA ASP A 80 -6.67 -11.42 21.48
C ASP A 80 -5.78 -10.17 21.19
N ASP A 81 -5.21 -10.04 20.00
CA ASP A 81 -4.07 -9.15 19.78
C ASP A 81 -4.29 -8.08 18.69
N LEU A 82 -5.39 -7.33 18.66
CA LEU A 82 -5.63 -6.42 17.51
C LEU A 82 -4.57 -5.30 17.34
N PHE A 83 -3.75 -5.03 18.36
CA PHE A 83 -2.55 -4.18 18.26
C PHE A 83 -1.22 -4.96 18.14
N ASN A 84 -1.10 -6.14 18.77
CA ASN A 84 0.11 -6.98 18.69
C ASN A 84 0.16 -7.87 17.42
N ILE A 85 -0.98 -8.10 16.76
CA ILE A 85 -1.12 -8.88 15.51
C ILE A 85 -0.48 -8.14 14.37
N ASN A 86 -0.70 -6.85 14.19
CA ASN A 86 -0.22 -6.19 12.97
C ASN A 86 1.30 -6.17 12.89
N ALA A 87 2.02 -5.88 13.98
CA ALA A 87 3.48 -5.86 13.95
C ALA A 87 4.13 -7.25 14.03
N SER A 88 3.59 -8.21 14.81
CA SER A 88 4.13 -9.58 14.87
C SER A 88 3.78 -10.43 13.64
N THR A 89 2.59 -10.20 13.06
CA THR A 89 2.17 -10.83 11.81
C THR A 89 2.93 -10.19 10.65
N VAL A 90 3.09 -8.86 10.61
CA VAL A 90 3.97 -8.22 9.60
C VAL A 90 5.40 -8.71 9.74
N LYS A 91 5.98 -8.81 10.95
CA LYS A 91 7.34 -9.35 11.15
C LYS A 91 7.45 -10.81 10.67
N LYS A 92 6.61 -11.72 11.16
CA LYS A 92 6.64 -13.15 10.75
C LYS A 92 6.35 -13.34 9.26
N LEU A 93 5.46 -12.53 8.69
CA LEU A 93 5.16 -12.56 7.26
C LEU A 93 6.30 -11.98 6.43
N VAL A 94 6.93 -10.89 6.89
CA VAL A 94 8.12 -10.31 6.25
C VAL A 94 9.27 -11.31 6.33
N ASP A 95 9.50 -11.98 7.46
CA ASP A 95 10.54 -13.00 7.60
C ASP A 95 10.29 -14.19 6.64
N VAL A 96 9.06 -14.74 6.61
CA VAL A 96 8.68 -15.83 5.67
C VAL A 96 8.78 -15.39 4.20
N VAL A 97 8.40 -14.15 3.90
CA VAL A 97 8.46 -13.60 2.54
C VAL A 97 9.90 -13.27 2.15
N VAL A 98 10.73 -12.71 3.02
CA VAL A 98 12.16 -12.42 2.77
C VAL A 98 12.95 -13.70 2.56
N ASP A 99 12.67 -14.75 3.34
CA ASP A 99 13.33 -16.06 3.23
C ASP A 99 12.98 -16.82 1.94
N ASN A 100 11.78 -16.60 1.38
CA ASN A 100 11.29 -17.31 0.18
C ASN A 100 11.27 -16.44 -1.11
N TYR A 101 11.19 -15.12 -0.96
CA TYR A 101 10.99 -14.14 -2.03
C TYR A 101 11.68 -12.81 -1.62
N PRO A 102 12.98 -12.63 -1.91
CA PRO A 102 13.81 -11.51 -1.39
C PRO A 102 13.44 -10.10 -1.91
N LYS A 103 12.24 -9.90 -2.48
CA LYS A 103 11.79 -8.68 -3.15
C LYS A 103 10.31 -8.36 -2.87
N VAL A 104 9.94 -7.98 -1.64
CA VAL A 104 8.56 -7.53 -1.34
C VAL A 104 8.55 -6.14 -0.70
N LEU A 105 7.66 -5.29 -1.22
CA LEU A 105 7.46 -3.87 -0.87
C LEU A 105 6.07 -3.69 -0.24
N ILE A 106 5.96 -2.92 0.86
CA ILE A 106 4.68 -2.58 1.51
C ILE A 106 4.67 -1.08 1.79
N HIS A 107 3.70 -0.31 1.28
CA HIS A 107 3.69 1.16 1.44
C HIS A 107 2.30 1.85 1.24
N ILE A 108 2.10 3.02 1.89
CA ILE A 108 0.82 3.78 2.09
C ILE A 108 0.87 5.22 1.50
N ILE A 109 -0.24 5.65 0.87
CA ILE A 109 -0.41 6.79 -0.08
C ILE A 109 -0.75 8.17 0.57
N ASN A 110 -0.20 9.28 0.03
CA ASN A 110 -0.80 10.65 0.09
C ASN A 110 -0.33 11.63 -1.04
N ASN A 111 -1.22 12.20 -1.84
CA ASN A 111 -0.91 13.04 -3.02
C ASN A 111 -0.48 14.50 -2.67
N SER A 112 0.56 15.05 -3.32
CA SER A 112 0.80 16.50 -3.39
C SER A 112 1.17 16.94 -4.80
N ARG A 113 0.57 18.01 -5.35
CA ARG A 113 1.21 18.97 -6.28
C ARG A 113 0.35 20.23 -6.29
N LYS A 114 1.01 21.36 -6.57
CA LYS A 114 0.43 22.68 -6.88
C LYS A 114 -0.81 22.53 -7.78
N SER A 115 -1.95 22.93 -7.25
CA SER A 115 -3.25 22.92 -7.92
C SER A 115 -3.29 23.98 -9.02
N LEU A 116 -3.91 23.66 -10.16
CA LEU A 116 -4.31 24.64 -11.19
C LEU A 116 -5.53 25.48 -10.73
N VAL A 117 -6.09 25.15 -9.56
CA VAL A 117 -7.25 25.77 -8.94
C VAL A 117 -6.81 26.44 -7.65
N SER A 118 -7.03 27.76 -7.57
CA SER A 118 -6.88 28.52 -6.33
C SER A 118 -8.06 28.21 -5.40
N LEU A 119 -7.78 27.76 -4.18
CA LEU A 119 -8.76 27.57 -3.12
C LEU A 119 -8.63 28.71 -2.10
N THR A 120 -9.73 29.10 -1.48
CA THR A 120 -9.70 30.00 -0.31
C THR A 120 -9.20 29.26 0.93
N ASP A 121 -8.76 29.99 1.96
CA ASP A 121 -8.30 29.38 3.22
C ASP A 121 -9.40 28.51 3.87
N ASP A 122 -10.65 28.96 3.83
CA ASP A 122 -11.81 28.20 4.34
C ASP A 122 -12.06 26.91 3.54
N GLU A 123 -11.85 26.94 2.21
CA GLU A 123 -11.97 25.74 1.36
C GLU A 123 -10.83 24.75 1.64
N VAL A 124 -9.61 25.25 1.84
CA VAL A 124 -8.44 24.43 2.21
C VAL A 124 -8.67 23.75 3.56
N GLU A 125 -9.14 24.49 4.57
CA GLU A 125 -9.40 23.92 5.89
C GLU A 125 -10.51 22.87 5.84
N ASN A 126 -11.65 23.20 5.22
CA ASN A 126 -12.78 22.27 5.09
C ASN A 126 -12.40 21.00 4.32
N LEU A 127 -11.65 21.14 3.23
CA LEU A 127 -11.18 20.01 2.46
C LEU A 127 -10.19 19.15 3.26
N THR A 128 -9.27 19.78 4.00
CA THR A 128 -8.30 19.09 4.85
C THR A 128 -8.99 18.26 5.93
N VAL A 129 -9.95 18.84 6.65
CA VAL A 129 -10.74 18.15 7.68
C VAL A 129 -11.53 16.99 7.06
N LYS A 130 -12.15 17.20 5.89
CA LYS A 130 -12.90 16.15 5.20
C LYS A 130 -12.01 14.99 4.76
N ILE A 131 -10.79 15.26 4.28
CA ILE A 131 -9.83 14.22 3.89
C ILE A 131 -9.38 13.43 5.12
N GLN A 132 -8.98 14.12 6.20
CA GLN A 132 -8.50 13.49 7.43
C GLN A 132 -9.56 12.59 8.09
N ASN A 133 -10.82 12.99 8.01
CA ASN A 133 -11.96 12.26 8.59
C ASN A 133 -12.70 11.38 7.57
N SER A 134 -12.16 11.19 6.37
CA SER A 134 -12.82 10.36 5.34
C SER A 134 -13.01 8.91 5.78
N GLY A 135 -12.08 8.37 6.56
CA GLY A 135 -12.19 7.02 7.12
C GLY A 135 -13.31 6.88 8.16
N THR A 136 -13.49 7.87 9.03
CA THR A 136 -14.57 7.88 10.03
C THR A 136 -15.93 8.13 9.37
N GLY A 137 -15.99 9.02 8.37
CA GLY A 137 -17.21 9.25 7.60
C GLY A 137 -17.74 7.98 6.93
N VAL A 138 -16.87 7.12 6.38
CA VAL A 138 -17.31 5.84 5.81
C VAL A 138 -17.88 4.89 6.86
N VAL A 139 -17.34 4.90 8.08
CA VAL A 139 -17.87 4.07 9.17
C VAL A 139 -19.26 4.58 9.57
N GLU A 140 -19.44 5.88 9.67
CA GLU A 140 -20.71 6.52 9.98
C GLU A 140 -21.76 6.26 8.89
N ASP A 141 -21.41 6.44 7.63
CA ASP A 141 -22.29 6.16 6.48
C ASP A 141 -22.72 4.69 6.40
N LYS A 142 -21.86 3.79 6.88
CA LYS A 142 -22.17 2.36 7.03
C LYS A 142 -22.95 2.04 8.32
N GLY A 143 -23.37 3.02 9.10
CA GLY A 143 -24.07 2.81 10.37
C GLY A 143 -23.22 2.07 11.41
N GLY A 144 -21.90 2.27 11.37
CA GLY A 144 -20.93 1.55 12.22
C GLY A 144 -20.52 0.17 11.69
N ALA A 145 -21.04 -0.28 10.54
CA ALA A 145 -20.78 -1.61 9.96
C ALA A 145 -19.43 -1.72 9.23
N GLY A 146 -18.36 -1.16 9.80
CA GLY A 146 -16.99 -1.35 9.33
C GLY A 146 -16.42 -0.20 8.49
N PHE A 147 -15.16 -0.35 8.12
CA PHE A 147 -14.35 0.67 7.45
C PHE A 147 -14.50 0.64 5.92
N ALA A 148 -13.78 1.52 5.23
CA ALA A 148 -13.65 1.49 3.78
C ALA A 148 -13.05 0.17 3.28
N THR A 149 -13.73 -0.47 2.32
CA THR A 149 -13.36 -1.80 1.81
C THR A 149 -12.94 -1.74 0.35
N LEU A 150 -13.88 -1.45 -0.55
CA LEU A 150 -13.65 -1.42 -2.00
C LEU A 150 -12.67 -0.32 -2.43
N SER A 151 -12.79 0.87 -1.86
CA SER A 151 -11.87 1.98 -2.17
C SER A 151 -10.44 1.69 -1.71
N MET A 152 -10.27 0.98 -0.58
CA MET A 152 -8.96 0.56 -0.11
C MET A 152 -8.36 -0.52 -1.02
N ALA A 153 -9.16 -1.49 -1.46
CA ALA A 153 -8.73 -2.50 -2.43
C ALA A 153 -8.28 -1.86 -3.75
N TYR A 154 -9.03 -0.88 -4.26
CA TYR A 154 -8.67 -0.13 -5.45
C TYR A 154 -7.36 0.65 -5.26
N ALA A 155 -7.23 1.39 -4.17
CA ALA A 155 -6.02 2.16 -3.88
C ALA A 155 -4.77 1.28 -3.76
N ALA A 156 -4.89 0.13 -3.09
CA ALA A 156 -3.81 -0.85 -2.99
C ALA A 156 -3.44 -1.46 -4.36
N THR A 157 -4.44 -1.78 -5.19
CA THR A 157 -4.19 -2.30 -6.55
C THR A 157 -3.44 -1.28 -7.40
N ARG A 158 -3.87 -0.01 -7.39
CA ARG A 158 -3.18 1.06 -8.12
C ARG A 158 -1.71 1.17 -7.70
N PHE A 159 -1.43 1.09 -6.40
CA PHE A 159 -0.06 1.13 -5.90
C PHE A 159 0.77 -0.09 -6.35
N ILE A 160 0.15 -1.28 -6.37
CA ILE A 160 0.77 -2.50 -6.92
C ILE A 160 1.11 -2.29 -8.39
N GLU A 161 0.19 -1.76 -9.21
CA GLU A 161 0.44 -1.50 -10.63
C GLU A 161 1.59 -0.50 -10.85
N SER A 162 1.66 0.58 -10.08
CA SER A 162 2.81 1.50 -10.09
C SER A 162 4.11 0.77 -9.73
N SER A 163 4.08 -0.10 -8.72
CA SER A 163 5.24 -0.92 -8.34
C SER A 163 5.68 -1.85 -9.48
N LEU A 164 4.73 -2.55 -10.12
CA LEU A 164 5.00 -3.44 -11.27
C LEU A 164 5.61 -2.67 -12.45
N ARG A 165 5.09 -1.48 -12.77
CA ARG A 165 5.69 -0.60 -13.80
C ARG A 165 7.15 -0.26 -13.48
N ALA A 166 7.44 0.09 -12.23
CA ALA A 166 8.81 0.39 -11.81
C ALA A 166 9.74 -0.84 -11.87
N LEU A 167 9.23 -2.03 -11.54
CA LEU A 167 9.96 -3.30 -11.70
C LEU A 167 10.28 -3.61 -13.16
N ASP A 168 9.38 -3.23 -14.07
CA ASP A 168 9.51 -3.42 -15.50
C ASP A 168 10.54 -2.50 -16.15
N GLY A 169 10.96 -1.46 -15.42
CA GLY A 169 11.97 -0.52 -15.86
C GLY A 169 11.41 0.84 -16.25
N ASP A 170 10.12 1.12 -15.99
CA ASP A 170 9.60 2.47 -16.06
C ASP A 170 10.35 3.35 -15.05
N GLU A 171 11.11 4.31 -15.58
CA GLU A 171 11.95 5.18 -14.78
C GLU A 171 11.21 6.42 -14.28
N ASP A 172 9.93 6.60 -14.61
CA ASP A 172 9.14 7.78 -14.25
C ASP A 172 7.90 7.44 -13.42
N VAL A 173 8.06 6.48 -12.50
CA VAL A 173 7.01 6.10 -11.55
C VAL A 173 7.20 6.83 -10.23
N TYR A 174 6.18 7.60 -9.84
CA TYR A 174 6.11 8.23 -8.53
C TYR A 174 4.83 7.84 -7.83
N GLU A 175 4.97 7.50 -6.56
CA GLU A 175 3.85 7.29 -5.66
C GLU A 175 4.16 7.97 -4.34
N CYS A 176 3.12 8.24 -3.57
CA CYS A 176 3.33 8.69 -2.21
C CYS A 176 3.30 7.50 -1.26
N SER A 177 4.19 7.54 -0.28
CA SER A 177 4.57 6.34 0.46
C SER A 177 5.10 6.70 1.83
N TYR A 178 4.61 6.02 2.88
CA TYR A 178 5.18 6.08 4.23
C TYR A 178 6.41 5.20 4.36
N VAL A 179 7.59 5.79 4.26
CA VAL A 179 8.89 5.09 4.13
C VAL A 179 9.87 5.56 5.18
N GLU A 180 10.98 4.84 5.35
CA GLU A 180 12.16 5.42 5.98
C GLU A 180 12.56 6.68 5.22
N SER A 181 12.73 7.78 5.93
CA SER A 181 12.87 9.10 5.32
C SER A 181 13.79 9.98 6.14
N ASN A 182 14.53 10.85 5.44
CA ASN A 182 15.33 11.91 6.02
C ASN A 182 14.80 13.31 5.65
N LEU A 183 13.58 13.40 5.12
CA LEU A 183 12.96 14.68 4.75
C LEU A 183 12.52 15.50 5.97
N THR A 184 12.41 14.87 7.12
CA THR A 184 12.13 15.50 8.42
C THR A 184 13.07 14.90 9.47
N GLU A 185 12.98 15.38 10.70
CA GLU A 185 13.68 14.80 11.86
C GLU A 185 13.15 13.41 12.29
N LEU A 186 12.07 12.92 11.68
CA LEU A 186 11.46 11.63 11.96
C LEU A 186 12.08 10.54 11.08
N THR A 187 12.30 9.35 11.64
CA THR A 187 12.91 8.22 10.90
C THR A 187 11.99 7.65 9.82
N PHE A 188 10.68 7.84 9.95
CA PHE A 188 9.71 7.46 8.93
C PHE A 188 8.79 8.64 8.63
N PHE A 189 8.49 8.85 7.36
CA PHE A 189 7.60 9.92 6.93
C PHE A 189 6.91 9.57 5.61
N ALA A 190 5.67 10.05 5.43
CA ALA A 190 4.94 9.87 4.18
C ALA A 190 5.26 11.01 3.22
N SER A 191 5.87 10.69 2.09
CA SER A 191 6.18 11.67 1.05
C SER A 191 6.07 11.04 -0.33
N ARG A 192 6.15 11.86 -1.37
CA ARG A 192 6.34 11.31 -2.72
C ARG A 192 7.72 10.68 -2.83
N VAL A 193 7.73 9.50 -3.44
CA VAL A 193 8.93 8.73 -3.70
C VAL A 193 8.95 8.35 -5.17
N LYS A 194 10.16 8.30 -5.73
CA LYS A 194 10.42 7.72 -7.05
C LYS A 194 10.65 6.23 -6.88
N LEU A 195 9.79 5.41 -7.47
CA LEU A 195 9.94 3.97 -7.43
C LEU A 195 11.01 3.53 -8.44
N GLY A 196 11.77 2.49 -8.09
CA GLY A 196 12.74 1.85 -8.95
C GLY A 196 12.61 0.35 -8.95
N ARG A 197 13.44 -0.29 -9.77
CA ARG A 197 13.37 -1.73 -10.03
C ARG A 197 13.62 -2.63 -8.80
N ASN A 198 14.38 -2.16 -7.82
CA ASN A 198 14.68 -2.95 -6.62
C ASN A 198 14.55 -2.15 -5.31
N GLU A 199 14.34 -0.84 -5.39
CA GLU A 199 14.36 0.06 -4.25
C GLU A 199 13.61 1.36 -4.57
N ILE A 200 13.39 2.18 -3.55
CA ILE A 200 13.01 3.57 -3.74
C ILE A 200 14.23 4.32 -4.28
N LYS A 201 14.17 4.79 -5.52
CA LYS A 201 15.26 5.50 -6.20
C LYS A 201 15.53 6.87 -5.57
N ALA A 202 14.49 7.57 -5.14
CA ALA A 202 14.62 8.90 -4.57
C ALA A 202 13.41 9.29 -3.72
N LEU A 203 13.64 10.14 -2.72
CA LEU A 203 12.61 10.93 -2.07
C LEU A 203 12.45 12.25 -2.83
N VAL A 204 11.25 12.82 -2.85
CA VAL A 204 10.98 14.11 -3.54
C VAL A 204 10.89 15.23 -2.49
N PRO A 205 12.01 15.91 -2.16
CA PRO A 205 12.04 16.91 -1.08
C PRO A 205 11.28 18.19 -1.43
N TYR A 206 11.14 18.52 -2.72
CA TYR A 206 10.48 19.74 -3.17
C TYR A 206 9.01 19.83 -2.75
N ASP A 207 8.38 18.70 -2.42
CA ASP A 207 6.99 18.65 -1.96
C ASP A 207 6.80 19.20 -0.54
N LEU A 208 7.89 19.37 0.21
CA LEU A 208 7.90 20.02 1.52
C LEU A 208 8.55 21.41 1.47
N GLN A 209 8.90 21.88 0.27
CA GLN A 209 9.38 23.25 0.05
C GLN A 209 8.18 24.13 -0.28
N ASP A 210 8.23 25.40 0.15
CA ASP A 210 7.18 26.39 -0.11
C ASP A 210 5.79 26.03 0.43
N LEU A 211 5.71 25.35 1.58
CA LEU A 211 4.45 25.09 2.27
C LEU A 211 3.75 26.41 2.64
N THR A 212 2.43 26.44 2.50
CA THR A 212 1.62 27.54 3.03
C THR A 212 1.72 27.61 4.55
N GLU A 213 1.36 28.74 5.16
CA GLU A 213 1.35 28.89 6.62
C GLU A 213 0.45 27.84 7.29
N TYR A 214 -0.70 27.55 6.69
CA TYR A 214 -1.62 26.50 7.13
C TYR A 214 -0.96 25.11 7.12
N GLU A 215 -0.33 24.72 6.00
CA GLU A 215 0.32 23.41 5.85
C GLU A 215 1.53 23.27 6.78
N GLN A 216 2.33 24.32 6.93
CA GLN A 216 3.47 24.32 7.85
C GLN A 216 3.01 24.10 9.29
N LYS A 217 1.97 24.81 9.73
CA LYS A 217 1.39 24.64 11.06
C LYS A 217 0.82 23.24 11.27
N ALA A 218 0.14 22.68 10.27
CA ALA A 218 -0.39 21.32 10.31
C ALA A 218 0.72 20.25 10.39
N LEU A 219 1.81 20.43 9.63
CA LEU A 219 2.98 19.56 9.67
C LEU A 219 3.66 19.57 11.04
N GLU A 220 3.90 20.76 11.61
CA GLU A 220 4.50 20.89 12.94
C GLU A 220 3.61 20.28 14.05
N ALA A 221 2.28 20.40 13.92
CA ALA A 221 1.34 19.76 14.85
C ALA A 221 1.29 18.22 14.70
N LEU A 222 1.59 17.67 13.52
CA LEU A 222 1.60 16.23 13.24
C LEU A 222 2.86 15.53 13.76
N LYS A 223 4.02 16.17 13.60
CA LYS A 223 5.34 15.61 13.97
C LYS A 223 5.40 14.94 15.35
N PRO A 224 4.95 15.55 16.46
CA PRO A 224 5.04 14.90 17.77
C PRO A 224 4.15 13.66 17.88
N LYS A 225 2.96 13.66 17.25
CA LYS A 225 2.06 12.49 17.22
C LYS A 225 2.69 11.35 16.43
N LEU A 226 3.27 11.68 15.27
CA LEU A 226 3.92 10.71 14.41
C LEU A 226 5.18 10.12 15.07
N LYS A 227 6.00 10.96 15.72
CA LYS A 227 7.15 10.53 16.51
C LYS A 227 6.77 9.49 17.57
N ALA A 228 5.75 9.78 18.38
CA ALA A 228 5.27 8.85 19.39
C ALA A 228 4.78 7.53 18.76
N SER A 229 4.08 7.58 17.62
CA SER A 229 3.65 6.39 16.87
C SER A 229 4.84 5.54 16.39
N ILE A 230 5.86 6.17 15.82
CA ILE A 230 7.10 5.53 15.36
C ILE A 230 7.82 4.85 16.53
N GLU A 231 8.04 5.58 17.62
CA GLU A 231 8.74 5.07 18.80
C GLU A 231 8.00 3.88 19.42
N ASN A 232 6.66 3.93 19.46
CA ASN A 232 5.84 2.81 19.90
C ASN A 232 6.03 1.57 19.00
N GLY A 233 6.06 1.75 17.68
CA GLY A 233 6.30 0.67 16.72
C GLY A 233 7.69 0.03 16.88
N ILE A 234 8.73 0.85 17.00
CA ILE A 234 10.12 0.40 17.22
C ILE A 234 10.26 -0.33 18.57
N ALA A 235 9.71 0.25 19.64
CA ALA A 235 9.75 -0.35 20.97
C ALA A 235 9.05 -1.72 21.00
N PHE A 236 7.94 -1.86 20.29
CA PHE A 236 7.25 -3.12 20.14
C PHE A 236 8.11 -4.17 19.43
N ALA A 237 8.71 -3.81 18.29
CA ALA A 237 9.55 -4.72 17.50
C ALA A 237 10.77 -5.22 18.30
N ASN A 238 11.41 -4.33 19.06
CA ASN A 238 12.57 -4.66 19.89
C ASN A 238 12.23 -5.58 21.07
N LYS A 239 11.05 -5.46 21.69
CA LYS A 239 10.62 -6.36 22.77
C LYS A 239 10.45 -7.81 22.28
N GLN A 240 10.00 -8.01 21.05
CA GLN A 240 9.81 -9.35 20.48
C GLN A 240 11.12 -10.01 20.05
N ALA A 241 12.17 -9.23 19.74
CA ALA A 241 13.49 -9.78 19.41
C ALA A 241 14.21 -10.39 20.62
N VAL A 242 13.83 -10.00 21.84
CA VAL A 242 14.42 -10.51 23.10
C VAL A 242 13.69 -11.77 23.61
N THR A 243 12.50 -12.07 23.08
CA THR A 243 11.65 -13.20 23.50
C THR A 243 11.56 -14.33 22.47
N ALA A 244 12.24 -14.20 21.33
CA ALA A 244 12.42 -15.24 20.31
C ALA A 244 13.82 -15.84 20.41
#